data_AF-A0A1F9ZW25-F1
#
_entry.id   AF-A0A1F9ZW25-F1
#
_cell.length_a   1.000
_cell.length_b   1.000
_cell.length_c   1.000
_cell.angle_alpha   90.00
_cell.angle_beta   90.00
_cell.angle_gamma   90.00
#
_symmetry.space_group_name_H-M   'P 1'
#
loop_
_entity.id
_entity.type
_entity.pdbx_description
1 polymer ?
#
loop_
_entity_poly.entity_id
_entity_poly.type
_entity_poly.pdbx_seq_one_letter_code
_entity_poly.pdbx_strand_id
1 'polypeptide(L)'
;MGRSKSSSYEGMTFGFLVIAFAVSMLVAWMLEDWWLFIPLVLILAGGWWAVIGLLMRPGEGARGSGLGAMSYFVFWGATLVLLGAIWLLNDLYPGNAIALVALFLIWIGAMAVGLSLVRLRRQGQKG
;
A
#
# COMPACT_ATOMS: atom_id res chain seq x y z
N MET A 1 -8.27 -26.00 21.77
CA MET A 1 -8.83 -25.33 20.57
C MET A 1 -8.07 -24.03 20.33
N GLY A 2 -7.01 -24.07 19.53
CA GLY A 2 -6.22 -22.87 19.20
C GLY A 2 -6.90 -22.10 18.08
N ARG A 3 -7.48 -20.94 18.35
CA ARG A 3 -7.89 -19.99 17.30
C ARG A 3 -6.64 -19.59 16.54
N SER A 4 -6.57 -19.97 15.26
CA SER A 4 -5.44 -19.60 14.40
C SER A 4 -5.39 -18.07 14.30
N LYS A 5 -4.23 -17.48 14.62
CA LYS A 5 -3.99 -16.03 14.52
C LYS A 5 -4.35 -15.45 13.14
N SER A 6 -4.32 -16.27 12.08
CA SER A 6 -4.71 -15.88 10.71
C SER A 6 -6.15 -15.37 10.62
N SER A 7 -7.10 -16.04 11.29
CA SER A 7 -8.53 -15.66 11.25
C SER A 7 -8.80 -14.26 11.82
N SER A 8 -7.95 -13.78 12.72
CA SER A 8 -8.11 -12.48 13.35
C SER A 8 -7.62 -11.33 12.45
N TYR A 9 -6.54 -11.53 11.69
CA TYR A 9 -6.02 -10.53 10.74
C TYR A 9 -6.90 -10.41 9.49
N GLU A 10 -7.43 -11.53 9.02
CA GLU A 10 -8.38 -11.56 7.90
C GLU A 10 -9.68 -10.83 8.25
N GLY A 11 -10.25 -11.10 9.43
CA GLY A 11 -11.45 -10.40 9.91
C GLY A 11 -11.22 -8.90 10.10
N MET A 12 -10.06 -8.50 10.64
CA MET A 12 -9.71 -7.09 10.81
C MET A 12 -9.53 -6.38 9.47
N THR A 13 -8.83 -7.01 8.52
CA THR A 13 -8.62 -6.46 7.17
C THR A 13 -9.94 -6.33 6.42
N PHE A 14 -10.79 -7.35 6.48
CA PHE A 14 -12.12 -7.28 5.86
C PHE A 14 -12.96 -6.15 6.46
N GLY A 15 -13.02 -6.04 7.79
CA GLY A 15 -13.74 -4.96 8.46
C GLY A 15 -13.21 -3.57 8.07
N PHE A 16 -11.89 -3.40 8.03
CA PHE A 16 -11.28 -2.15 7.60
C PHE A 16 -11.64 -1.81 6.14
N LEU A 17 -11.57 -2.78 5.22
CA LEU A 17 -11.88 -2.55 3.81
C LEU A 17 -13.36 -2.19 3.60
N VAL A 18 -14.28 -2.77 4.37
CA VAL A 18 -15.69 -2.37 4.35
C VAL A 18 -15.87 -0.93 4.82
N ILE A 19 -15.20 -0.55 5.92
CA ILE A 19 -15.23 0.84 6.42
C ILE A 19 -14.63 1.80 5.38
N ALA A 20 -13.48 1.45 4.80
CA ALA A 20 -12.81 2.25 3.78
C ALA A 20 -13.72 2.45 2.56
N PHE A 21 -14.38 1.38 2.09
CA PHE A 21 -15.36 1.46 1.01
C PHE A 21 -16.53 2.38 1.36
N ALA A 22 -17.12 2.21 2.55
CA ALA A 22 -18.25 3.02 3.01
C ALA A 22 -17.87 4.51 3.14
N VAL A 23 -16.69 4.82 3.69
CA VAL A 23 -16.17 6.18 3.81
C VAL A 23 -15.94 6.79 2.42
N SER A 24 -15.28 6.08 1.50
CA SER A 24 -15.07 6.57 0.14
C SER A 24 -16.38 6.83 -0.59
N MET A 25 -17.36 5.94 -0.44
CA MET A 25 -18.70 6.09 -1.02
C MET A 25 -19.43 7.32 -0.44
N LEU A 26 -19.38 7.49 0.89
CA LEU A 26 -20.00 8.61 1.58
C LEU A 26 -19.40 9.95 1.15
N VAL A 27 -18.07 10.03 1.05
CA VAL A 27 -17.38 11.26 0.63
C VAL A 27 -17.68 11.58 -0.84
N ALA A 28 -17.63 10.58 -1.73
CA ALA A 28 -17.97 10.77 -3.14
C ALA A 28 -19.41 11.26 -3.32
N TRP A 29 -20.35 10.69 -2.55
CA TRP A 29 -21.75 11.13 -2.54
C TRP A 29 -21.91 12.55 -1.99
N MET A 30 -21.24 12.88 -0.89
CA MET A 30 -21.34 14.19 -0.23
C MET A 30 -20.78 15.33 -1.09
N LEU A 31 -19.75 15.05 -1.89
CA LEU A 31 -19.13 16.02 -2.79
C LEU A 31 -19.75 16.01 -4.20
N GLU A 32 -20.78 15.18 -4.43
CA GLU A 32 -21.40 14.94 -5.73
C GLU A 32 -20.40 14.56 -6.84
N ASP A 33 -19.24 14.03 -6.44
CA ASP A 33 -18.15 13.66 -7.33
C ASP A 33 -17.80 12.18 -7.17
N TRP A 34 -18.36 11.39 -8.09
CA TRP A 34 -18.14 9.96 -8.15
C TRP A 34 -16.73 9.56 -8.58
N TRP A 35 -15.95 10.47 -9.19
CA TRP A 35 -14.56 10.19 -9.56
C TRP A 35 -13.64 10.15 -8.35
N LEU A 36 -13.97 10.88 -7.27
CA LEU A 36 -13.23 10.85 -6.00
C LEU A 36 -13.28 9.49 -5.29
N PHE A 37 -14.26 8.66 -5.60
CA PHE A 37 -14.38 7.33 -5.00
C PHE A 37 -13.11 6.49 -5.21
N ILE A 38 -12.61 6.44 -6.44
CA ILE A 38 -11.47 5.62 -6.83
C ILE A 38 -10.20 6.01 -6.06
N PRO A 39 -9.73 7.27 -6.08
CA PRO A 39 -8.53 7.64 -5.36
C PRO A 39 -8.67 7.48 -3.83
N LEU A 40 -9.86 7.71 -3.26
CA LEU A 40 -10.09 7.50 -1.83
C LEU A 40 -9.97 6.03 -1.43
N VAL A 41 -10.57 5.11 -2.20
CA VAL A 41 -10.40 3.67 -1.96
C VAL A 41 -8.93 3.26 -2.10
N LEU A 42 -8.21 3.78 -3.10
CA LEU A 42 -6.79 3.49 -3.30
C LEU A 42 -5.95 3.94 -2.10
N ILE A 43 -6.19 5.14 -1.59
CA ILE A 43 -5.47 5.68 -0.42
C ILE A 43 -5.79 4.88 0.84
N LEU A 44 -7.07 4.63 1.14
CA LEU A 44 -7.47 3.97 2.37
C LEU A 44 -7.05 2.49 2.37
N ALA A 45 -7.37 1.75 1.31
CA ALA A 45 -7.00 0.34 1.20
C ALA A 45 -5.48 0.17 1.07
N GLY A 46 -4.82 1.00 0.25
CA GLY A 46 -3.37 1.01 0.11
C GLY A 46 -2.66 1.30 1.45
N GLY A 47 -3.17 2.29 2.19
CA GLY A 47 -2.65 2.66 3.50
C GLY A 47 -2.75 1.50 4.49
N TRP A 48 -3.86 0.76 4.49
CA TRP A 48 -4.01 -0.44 5.31
C TRP A 48 -2.99 -1.52 4.97
N TRP A 49 -2.80 -1.83 3.69
CA TRP A 49 -1.81 -2.81 3.26
C TRP A 49 -0.38 -2.39 3.64
N ALA A 50 -0.07 -1.10 3.52
CA ALA A 50 1.23 -0.57 3.94
C ALA A 50 1.44 -0.71 5.46
N VAL A 51 0.43 -0.35 6.26
CA VAL A 51 0.47 -0.48 7.73
C VAL A 51 0.60 -1.93 8.14
N ILE A 52 -0.19 -2.84 7.58
CA ILE A 52 -0.07 -4.28 7.85
C ILE A 52 1.32 -4.79 7.47
N GLY A 53 1.84 -4.39 6.30
CA GLY A 53 3.19 -4.72 5.89
C GLY A 53 4.25 -4.23 6.89
N LEU A 54 4.09 -3.04 7.47
CA LEU A 54 5.02 -2.51 8.49
C LEU A 54 4.89 -3.23 9.84
N LEU A 55 3.67 -3.66 10.21
CA LEU A 55 3.39 -4.34 11.47
C LEU A 55 3.73 -5.83 11.45
N MET A 56 3.88 -6.45 10.27
CA MET A 56 4.31 -7.85 10.14
C MET A 56 5.74 -8.04 10.67
N ARG A 57 5.92 -8.95 11.63
CA ARG A 57 7.27 -9.26 12.14
C ARG A 57 8.10 -10.01 11.09
N PRO A 58 9.42 -9.72 10.99
CA PRO A 58 10.33 -10.50 10.16
C PRO A 58 10.32 -11.98 10.56
N GLY A 59 9.62 -12.82 9.79
CA GLY A 59 9.53 -14.28 10.02
C GLY A 59 8.11 -14.85 10.15
N GLU A 60 7.08 -14.03 10.39
CA GLU A 60 5.69 -14.52 10.48
C GLU A 60 5.07 -14.88 9.11
N GLY A 61 5.73 -14.52 8.01
CA GLY A 61 5.36 -14.92 6.63
C GLY A 61 5.97 -16.24 6.16
N ALA A 62 6.54 -17.06 7.06
CA ALA A 62 7.25 -18.29 6.70
C ALA A 62 6.31 -19.45 6.32
N ARG A 63 5.72 -19.37 5.12
CA ARG A 63 5.43 -20.54 4.28
C ARG A 63 5.94 -20.42 2.84
N GLY A 64 6.64 -19.32 2.51
CA GLY A 64 7.42 -19.18 1.27
C GLY A 64 8.47 -18.10 1.43
N SER A 65 9.75 -18.48 1.32
CA SER A 65 10.96 -17.64 1.19
C SER A 65 10.89 -16.13 1.51
N GLY A 66 11.49 -15.76 2.65
CA GLY A 66 12.36 -14.59 2.86
C GLY A 66 11.97 -13.22 2.29
N LEU A 67 11.70 -12.25 3.17
CA LEU A 67 11.45 -10.83 2.84
C LEU A 67 10.16 -10.57 2.01
N GLY A 68 9.73 -11.54 1.21
CA GLY A 68 8.73 -11.40 0.16
C GLY A 68 7.42 -10.82 0.64
N ALA A 69 6.79 -11.37 1.70
CA ALA A 69 5.47 -10.92 2.12
C ALA A 69 5.48 -9.49 2.67
N MET A 70 6.39 -9.17 3.61
CA MET A 70 6.44 -7.87 4.27
C MET A 70 6.75 -6.74 3.29
N SER A 71 7.84 -6.85 2.52
CA SER A 71 8.23 -5.80 1.59
C SER A 71 7.25 -5.67 0.42
N TYR A 72 6.56 -6.75 0.05
CA TYR A 72 5.50 -6.73 -0.95
C TYR A 72 4.28 -5.92 -0.47
N PHE A 73 3.78 -6.17 0.75
CA PHE A 73 2.63 -5.43 1.28
C PHE A 73 2.94 -3.94 1.47
N VAL A 74 4.13 -3.60 1.98
CA VAL A 74 4.55 -2.19 2.10
C VAL A 74 4.68 -1.53 0.73
N PHE A 75 5.36 -2.19 -0.22
CA PHE A 75 5.57 -1.64 -1.56
C PHE A 75 4.25 -1.40 -2.30
N TRP A 76 3.38 -2.41 -2.39
CA TRP A 76 2.12 -2.29 -3.10
C TRP A 76 1.13 -1.39 -2.37
N GLY A 77 1.06 -1.47 -1.04
CA GLY A 77 0.23 -0.57 -0.24
C GLY A 77 0.61 0.89 -0.45
N ALA A 78 1.90 1.24 -0.31
CA ALA A 78 2.38 2.59 -0.54
C ALA A 78 2.23 3.04 -2.00
N THR A 79 2.35 2.13 -2.96
CA THR A 79 2.12 2.43 -4.39
C THR A 79 0.65 2.77 -4.66
N LEU A 80 -0.30 2.04 -4.06
CA LEU A 80 -1.73 2.36 -4.18
C LEU A 80 -2.04 3.73 -3.57
N VAL A 81 -1.47 4.04 -2.40
CA VAL A 81 -1.59 5.37 -1.77
C VAL A 81 -1.05 6.46 -2.69
N LEU A 82 0.14 6.24 -3.26
CA LEU A 82 0.76 7.20 -4.16
C LEU A 82 -0.09 7.44 -5.42
N LEU A 83 -0.65 6.38 -6.02
CA LEU A 83 -1.53 6.50 -7.19
C LEU A 83 -2.81 7.28 -6.86
N GLY A 84 -3.45 6.98 -5.73
CA GLY A 84 -4.63 7.73 -5.30
C GLY A 84 -4.30 9.20 -5.00
N ALA A 85 -3.14 9.46 -4.39
CA ALA A 85 -2.67 10.83 -4.13
C ALA A 85 -2.35 11.60 -5.42
N ILE A 86 -1.67 10.95 -6.38
CA ILE A 86 -1.39 11.52 -7.70
C ILE A 86 -2.69 11.89 -8.41
N TRP A 87 -3.69 11.00 -8.35
CA TRP A 87 -4.99 11.27 -8.94
C TRP A 87 -5.64 12.50 -8.31
N LEU A 88 -5.74 12.57 -6.97
CA LEU A 88 -6.29 13.75 -6.28
C LEU A 88 -5.53 15.03 -6.61
N LEU A 89 -4.20 14.98 -6.63
CA LEU A 89 -3.38 16.15 -6.93
C LEU A 89 -3.52 16.59 -8.39
N ASN A 90 -3.70 15.66 -9.32
CA ASN A 90 -3.93 16.00 -10.71
C ASN A 90 -5.31 16.63 -10.93
N ASP A 91 -6.33 16.16 -10.20
CA ASP A 91 -7.67 16.74 -10.23
C ASP A 91 -7.67 18.17 -9.66
N LEU A 92 -7.00 18.38 -8.53
CA LEU A 92 -6.85 19.70 -7.90
C LEU A 92 -5.95 20.65 -8.70
N TYR A 93 -4.94 20.13 -9.39
CA TYR A 93 -3.93 20.93 -10.11
C TYR A 93 -3.62 20.33 -11.50
N PRO A 94 -4.51 20.50 -12.50
CA PRO A 94 -4.44 19.83 -13.80
C PRO A 94 -3.24 20.20 -14.70
N GLY A 95 -2.32 21.07 -14.27
CA GLY A 95 -1.08 21.39 -14.98
C GLY A 95 0.15 20.58 -14.56
N ASN A 96 0.04 19.77 -13.50
CA ASN A 96 1.21 19.17 -12.83
C ASN A 96 1.48 17.71 -13.23
N ALA A 97 0.83 17.19 -14.27
CA ALA A 97 0.92 15.78 -14.66
C ALA A 97 2.38 15.29 -14.85
N ILE A 98 3.25 16.11 -15.45
CA ILE A 98 4.67 15.77 -15.65
C ILE A 98 5.39 15.59 -14.31
N ALA A 99 5.16 16.50 -13.35
CA ALA A 99 5.78 16.42 -12.03
C ALA A 99 5.28 15.20 -11.24
N LEU A 100 3.99 14.86 -11.36
CA LEU A 100 3.39 13.69 -10.72
C LEU A 100 3.92 12.38 -11.31
N VAL A 101 4.10 12.31 -12.63
CA VAL A 101 4.75 11.16 -13.29
C VAL A 101 6.21 11.04 -12.85
N ALA A 102 6.95 12.15 -12.79
CA ALA A 102 8.33 12.14 -12.30
C ALA A 102 8.41 11.63 -10.85
N LEU A 103 7.51 12.09 -9.96
CA LEU A 103 7.41 11.60 -8.59
C LEU A 103 7.15 10.09 -8.53
N PHE A 104 6.25 9.58 -9.37
CA PHE A 104 5.98 8.15 -9.45
C PHE A 104 7.21 7.35 -9.90
N LEU A 105 7.93 7.82 -10.91
CA LEU A 105 9.15 7.17 -11.38
C LEU A 105 10.27 7.19 -10.32
N ILE A 106 10.42 8.31 -9.60
CA ILE A 106 11.36 8.42 -8.48
C ILE A 106 11.00 7.40 -7.39
N TRP A 107 9.71 7.26 -7.05
CA TRP A 107 9.25 6.26 -6.09
C TRP A 107 9.62 4.83 -6.51
N ILE A 108 9.31 4.45 -7.76
CA ILE A 108 9.64 3.12 -8.30
C ILE A 108 11.16 2.89 -8.28
N GLY A 109 11.95 3.87 -8.71
CA GLY A 109 13.41 3.81 -8.69
C GLY A 109 13.97 3.64 -7.28
N ALA A 110 13.49 4.44 -6.32
CA ALA A 110 13.91 4.36 -4.93
C ALA A 110 13.60 2.99 -4.32
N MET A 111 12.42 2.43 -4.60
CA MET A 111 12.04 1.09 -4.12
C MET A 111 12.87 -0.01 -4.77
N ALA A 112 13.11 0.06 -6.09
CA ALA A 112 13.95 -0.91 -6.79
C ALA A 112 15.38 -0.95 -6.22
N VAL A 113 15.97 0.23 -5.98
CA VAL A 113 17.30 0.34 -5.35
C VAL A 113 17.27 -0.16 -3.91
N GLY A 114 16.28 0.24 -3.11
CA GLY A 114 16.14 -0.18 -1.72
C GLY A 114 16.04 -1.70 -1.58
N LEU A 115 15.21 -2.35 -2.39
CA LEU A 115 15.07 -3.81 -2.41
C LEU A 115 16.36 -4.52 -2.87
N SER A 116 17.06 -3.96 -3.86
CA SER A 116 18.35 -4.48 -4.34
C SER A 116 19.42 -4.42 -3.24
N LEU A 117 19.55 -3.29 -2.54
CA LEU A 117 20.51 -3.12 -1.45
C LEU A 117 20.24 -4.07 -0.28
N VAL A 118 18.97 -4.28 0.08
CA VAL A 118 18.60 -5.25 1.12
C VAL A 118 18.98 -6.68 0.71
N ARG A 119 18.80 -7.03 -0.57
CA ARG A 119 19.20 -8.32 -1.12
C ARG A 119 20.72 -8.52 -1.05
N LEU A 120 21.50 -7.49 -1.42
CA LEU A 120 22.97 -7.53 -1.38
C LEU A 120 23.52 -7.67 0.04
N ARG A 121 23.00 -6.89 1.01
CA ARG A 121 23.39 -7.00 2.43
C ARG A 121 23.17 -8.41 2.99
N ARG A 122 22.08 -9.07 2.59
CA ARG A 122 21.77 -10.45 3.03
C ARG A 122 22.68 -11.50 2.40
N GLN A 123 23.21 -11.26 1.20
CA GLN A 123 24.17 -12.16 0.57
C GLN A 123 25.56 -12.04 1.22
N GLY A 124 25.99 -10.83 1.58
CA GLY A 124 27.27 -10.59 2.28
C GLY A 124 27.31 -11.09 3.73
N GLN A 125 26.17 -11.31 4.39
CA GLN A 125 26.10 -11.92 5.73
C GLN A 125 26.11 -13.46 5.74
N LYS A 126 26.01 -14.10 4.57
CA LYS A 126 25.95 -15.57 4.43
C LYS A 126 27.23 -16.19 3.87
N GLY A 127 28.23 -15.38 3.53
CA GLY A 127 29.58 -15.81 3.18
C GLY A 127 30.53 -15.54 4.32
#